data_AF-A0A956DA79-F1
#
_entry.id   AF-A0A956DA79-F1
#
_cell.length_a   1.000
_cell.length_b   1.000
_cell.length_c   1.000
_cell.angle_alpha   90.00
_cell.angle_beta   90.00
_cell.angle_gamma   90.00
#
_symmetry.space_group_name_H-M   'P 1'
#
loop_
_entity.id
_entity.type
_entity.pdbx_description
1 polymer ?
#
loop_
_entity_poly.entity_id
_entity_poly.type
_entity_poly.pdbx_seq_one_letter_code
_entity_poly.pdbx_strand_id
1 'polypeptide(L)'
;MTKLLEERAYVGGEWVATEARFDVVDPASGEAIASVSDVDATLARQAVDAAQEAFGSWRAKTALERATIVRRLRALHAEHEEQLATLLTREQGKPLAEARAEIRYAAGFYEWFAEEGLRAYGETIPSPFAGHRVLTFRQPVGVGAAITPWNFPSAMIARKLAPALAVGCTFVLKPSELTPLSALALAKLCEEAGVPKGVVSVLPTTNAVEVGEVLTGDARVRTLSFTGSTAVGKKLYAACASTVKKLGLELGGNAPFLVFDDADLDAAVDGLMIAKLRNGGQTCVAAN
;
A
#
# COMPACT_ATOMS: atom_id res chain seq x y z
N MET A 1 -10.50 1.66 23.46
CA MET A 1 -9.92 1.08 22.22
C MET A 1 -10.62 1.70 21.02
N THR A 2 -9.87 2.08 19.99
CA THR A 2 -10.39 2.77 18.78
C THR A 2 -11.32 1.84 17.99
N LYS A 3 -12.41 2.36 17.41
CA LYS A 3 -13.33 1.59 16.53
C LYS A 3 -12.60 0.92 15.35
N LEU A 4 -11.48 1.51 14.93
CA LEU A 4 -10.66 1.04 13.81
C LEU A 4 -9.62 -0.01 14.17
N LEU A 5 -9.37 -0.28 15.47
CA LEU A 5 -8.51 -1.39 15.87
C LEU A 5 -9.15 -2.71 15.44
N GLU A 6 -8.39 -3.56 14.77
CA GLU A 6 -8.82 -4.87 14.32
C GLU A 6 -7.65 -5.82 14.39
N GLU A 7 -7.94 -7.06 14.76
CA GLU A 7 -6.94 -8.08 15.05
C GLU A 7 -7.01 -9.25 14.08
N ARG A 8 -8.13 -9.39 13.36
CA ARG A 8 -8.33 -10.43 12.35
C ARG A 8 -7.69 -10.02 11.03
N ALA A 9 -7.27 -11.00 10.24
CA ALA A 9 -6.87 -10.74 8.86
C ALA A 9 -8.10 -10.40 8.00
N TYR A 10 -7.91 -9.65 6.92
CA TYR A 10 -8.97 -9.34 5.97
C TYR A 10 -8.75 -10.11 4.67
N VAL A 11 -9.47 -11.21 4.48
CA VAL A 11 -9.24 -12.15 3.36
C VAL A 11 -10.48 -12.18 2.49
N GLY A 12 -10.35 -11.69 1.26
CA GLY A 12 -11.43 -11.77 0.27
C GLY A 12 -12.69 -10.96 0.60
N GLY A 13 -12.61 -10.01 1.52
CA GLY A 13 -13.79 -9.27 2.00
C GLY A 13 -14.37 -9.76 3.33
N GLU A 14 -13.71 -10.70 3.99
CA GLU A 14 -14.13 -11.29 5.27
C GLU A 14 -13.05 -11.15 6.34
N TRP A 15 -13.47 -10.99 7.59
CA TRP A 15 -12.58 -10.92 8.75
C TRP A 15 -12.29 -12.31 9.31
N VAL A 16 -11.05 -12.79 9.18
CA VAL A 16 -10.64 -14.15 9.51
C VAL A 16 -9.75 -14.17 10.76
N ALA A 17 -10.20 -14.89 11.80
CA ALA A 17 -9.39 -15.23 12.95
C ALA A 17 -8.59 -16.51 12.67
N THR A 18 -7.31 -16.52 13.04
CA THR A 18 -6.44 -17.70 12.96
C THR A 18 -6.04 -18.16 14.36
N GLU A 19 -5.70 -19.45 14.50
CA GLU A 19 -5.14 -19.98 15.75
C GLU A 19 -3.74 -19.42 16.00
N ALA A 20 -2.90 -19.36 14.96
CA ALA A 20 -1.61 -18.69 15.01
C ALA A 20 -1.81 -17.17 15.06
N ARG A 21 -1.17 -16.51 16.03
CA ARG A 21 -1.23 -15.06 16.22
C ARG A 21 0.12 -14.52 16.64
N PHE A 22 0.34 -13.24 16.43
CA PHE A 22 1.54 -12.53 16.88
C PHE A 22 1.18 -11.19 17.50
N ASP A 23 1.96 -10.75 18.49
CA ASP A 23 1.69 -9.52 19.20
C ASP A 23 2.29 -8.32 18.46
N VAL A 24 1.49 -7.26 18.35
CA VAL A 24 1.95 -5.94 17.93
C VAL A 24 2.23 -5.15 19.19
N VAL A 25 3.46 -4.66 19.33
CA VAL A 25 3.96 -4.05 20.55
C VAL A 25 4.18 -2.55 20.33
N ASP A 26 3.85 -1.75 21.34
CA ASP A 26 4.16 -0.33 21.34
C ASP A 26 5.68 -0.15 21.53
N PRO A 27 6.42 0.37 20.55
CA PRO A 27 7.87 0.44 20.63
C PRO A 27 8.37 1.45 21.66
N ALA A 28 7.51 2.34 22.17
CA ALA A 28 7.89 3.30 23.20
C ALA A 28 7.77 2.72 24.62
N SER A 29 6.75 1.90 24.89
CA SER A 29 6.51 1.31 26.23
C SER A 29 6.92 -0.16 26.35
N GLY A 30 6.98 -0.89 25.23
CA GLY A 30 7.14 -2.34 25.21
C GLY A 30 5.86 -3.13 25.52
N GLU A 31 4.72 -2.46 25.69
CA GLU A 31 3.44 -3.11 25.98
C GLU A 31 2.76 -3.63 24.72
N ALA A 32 2.10 -4.79 24.81
CA ALA A 32 1.29 -5.32 23.73
C ALA A 32 0.07 -4.42 23.46
N ILE A 33 -0.12 -4.03 22.20
CA ILE A 33 -1.27 -3.23 21.72
C ILE A 33 -2.44 -4.14 21.39
N ALA A 34 -2.16 -5.22 20.66
CA ALA A 34 -3.10 -6.19 20.14
C ALA A 34 -2.35 -7.47 19.72
N SER A 35 -3.05 -8.60 19.72
CA SER A 35 -2.54 -9.86 19.16
C SER A 35 -3.23 -10.10 17.83
N VAL A 36 -2.52 -10.16 16.71
CA VAL A 36 -3.10 -10.18 15.35
C VAL A 36 -3.03 -11.57 14.74
N SER A 37 -4.04 -11.95 13.95
CA SER A 37 -4.03 -13.18 13.15
C SER A 37 -2.77 -13.29 12.29
N ASP A 38 -2.05 -14.42 12.40
CA ASP A 38 -0.90 -14.74 11.56
C ASP A 38 -1.34 -15.56 10.33
N VAL A 39 -1.36 -14.90 9.17
CA VAL A 39 -1.75 -15.52 7.90
C VAL A 39 -0.67 -16.47 7.39
N ASP A 40 -1.10 -17.62 6.87
CA ASP A 40 -0.26 -18.62 6.22
C ASP A 40 -0.37 -18.57 4.68
N ALA A 41 0.35 -19.46 4.00
CA ALA A 41 0.27 -19.61 2.55
C ALA A 41 -1.14 -20.01 2.05
N THR A 42 -1.94 -20.70 2.87
CA THR A 42 -3.29 -21.16 2.50
C THR A 42 -4.24 -19.98 2.38
N LEU A 43 -4.29 -19.14 3.39
CA LEU A 43 -5.08 -17.90 3.39
C LEU A 43 -4.57 -16.92 2.34
N ALA A 44 -3.26 -16.88 2.07
CA ALA A 44 -2.72 -16.09 0.96
C ALA A 44 -3.25 -16.54 -0.40
N ARG A 45 -3.35 -17.87 -0.65
CA ARG A 45 -3.95 -18.41 -1.88
C ARG A 45 -5.44 -18.04 -1.99
N GLN A 46 -6.19 -18.17 -0.89
CA GLN A 46 -7.60 -17.79 -0.84
C GLN A 46 -7.80 -16.29 -1.12
N ALA A 47 -6.91 -15.43 -0.65
CA ALA A 47 -6.93 -14.01 -0.97
C ALA A 47 -6.73 -13.75 -2.48
N VAL A 48 -5.83 -14.49 -3.12
CA VAL A 48 -5.62 -14.40 -4.58
C VAL A 48 -6.83 -14.95 -5.35
N ASP A 49 -7.45 -16.04 -4.88
CA ASP A 49 -8.67 -16.60 -5.46
C ASP A 49 -9.80 -15.54 -5.45
N ALA A 50 -10.09 -14.96 -4.29
CA ALA A 50 -11.09 -13.92 -4.15
C ALA A 50 -10.79 -12.66 -4.98
N ALA A 51 -9.51 -12.26 -5.06
CA ALA A 51 -9.08 -11.14 -5.89
C ALA A 51 -9.27 -11.41 -7.38
N GLN A 52 -9.05 -12.64 -7.83
CA GLN A 52 -9.28 -13.06 -9.21
C GLN A 52 -10.77 -13.10 -9.56
N GLU A 53 -11.61 -13.61 -8.65
CA GLU A 53 -13.06 -13.66 -8.81
C GLU A 53 -13.68 -12.25 -8.89
N ALA A 54 -13.25 -11.34 -8.01
CA ALA A 54 -13.75 -9.97 -7.97
C ALA A 54 -13.24 -9.10 -9.14
N PHE A 55 -12.13 -9.47 -9.80
CA PHE A 55 -11.52 -8.64 -10.84
C PHE A 55 -12.46 -8.35 -12.01
N GLY A 56 -13.23 -9.36 -12.44
CA GLY A 56 -14.13 -9.23 -13.60
C GLY A 56 -15.21 -8.16 -13.41
N SER A 57 -15.86 -8.13 -12.24
CA SER A 57 -16.91 -7.16 -11.93
C SER A 57 -16.33 -5.79 -11.54
N TRP A 58 -15.19 -5.76 -10.84
CA TRP A 58 -14.53 -4.51 -10.45
C TRP A 58 -14.01 -3.72 -11.64
N ARG A 59 -13.31 -4.38 -12.57
CA ARG A 59 -12.78 -3.72 -13.79
C ARG A 59 -13.89 -3.22 -14.71
N ALA A 60 -15.08 -3.84 -14.64
CA ALA A 60 -16.24 -3.49 -15.46
C ALA A 60 -16.97 -2.23 -14.99
N LYS A 61 -16.76 -1.80 -13.74
CA LYS A 61 -17.25 -0.51 -13.27
C LYS A 61 -16.67 0.62 -14.12
N THR A 62 -17.45 1.68 -14.31
CA THR A 62 -16.95 2.91 -14.93
C THR A 62 -15.85 3.53 -14.10
N ALA A 63 -14.98 4.33 -14.73
CA ALA A 63 -13.97 5.09 -14.02
C ALA A 63 -14.60 6.02 -12.96
N LEU A 64 -15.80 6.56 -13.23
CA LEU A 64 -16.52 7.42 -12.29
C LEU A 64 -16.98 6.67 -11.04
N GLU A 65 -17.57 5.48 -11.19
CA GLU A 65 -17.97 4.65 -10.04
C GLU A 65 -16.77 4.30 -9.15
N ARG A 66 -15.62 3.95 -9.75
CA ARG A 66 -14.40 3.68 -8.99
C ARG A 66 -13.88 4.94 -8.31
N ALA A 67 -13.86 6.08 -9.01
CA ALA A 67 -13.45 7.36 -8.45
C ALA A 67 -14.31 7.77 -7.25
N THR A 68 -15.63 7.54 -7.27
CA THR A 68 -16.52 7.80 -6.13
C THR A 68 -16.11 7.01 -4.88
N ILE A 69 -15.81 5.72 -5.03
CA ILE A 69 -15.35 4.86 -3.92
C ILE A 69 -14.00 5.34 -3.39
N VAL A 70 -13.05 5.66 -4.28
CA VAL A 70 -11.72 6.14 -3.87
C VAL A 70 -11.80 7.53 -3.21
N ARG A 71 -12.70 8.42 -3.63
CA ARG A 71 -12.97 9.69 -2.90
C ARG A 71 -13.60 9.45 -1.53
N ARG A 72 -14.47 8.45 -1.37
CA ARG A 72 -15.00 8.10 -0.05
C ARG A 72 -13.87 7.62 0.88
N LEU A 73 -12.89 6.85 0.39
CA LEU A 73 -11.70 6.50 1.17
C LEU A 73 -10.94 7.74 1.65
N ARG A 74 -10.73 8.74 0.78
CA ARG A 74 -10.12 10.02 1.14
C ARG A 74 -10.89 10.73 2.25
N ALA A 75 -12.22 10.78 2.14
CA ALA A 75 -13.09 11.42 3.13
C ALA A 75 -13.00 10.70 4.49
N LEU A 76 -13.01 9.37 4.48
CA LEU A 76 -12.88 8.55 5.69
C LEU A 76 -11.53 8.74 6.41
N HIS A 77 -10.44 8.92 5.67
CA HIS A 77 -9.15 9.25 6.28
C HIS A 77 -9.18 10.60 7.01
N ALA A 78 -9.91 11.60 6.50
CA ALA A 78 -10.12 12.87 7.20
C ALA A 78 -11.05 12.70 8.42
N GLU A 79 -12.16 11.97 8.25
CA GLU A 79 -13.15 11.72 9.31
C GLU A 79 -12.52 11.02 10.52
N HIS A 80 -11.60 10.09 10.28
CA HIS A 80 -10.93 9.30 11.31
C HIS A 80 -9.47 9.69 11.57
N GLU A 81 -9.03 10.88 11.16
CA GLU A 81 -7.61 11.29 11.20
C GLU A 81 -6.96 11.03 12.55
N GLU A 82 -7.62 11.46 13.64
CA GLU A 82 -7.06 11.33 14.99
C GLU A 82 -6.94 9.87 15.45
N GLN A 83 -7.93 9.03 15.12
CA GLN A 83 -7.91 7.62 15.49
C GLN A 83 -6.83 6.86 14.72
N LEU A 84 -6.70 7.15 13.42
CA LEU A 84 -5.66 6.58 12.57
C LEU A 84 -4.26 7.02 13.03
N ALA A 85 -4.07 8.31 13.30
CA ALA A 85 -2.78 8.85 13.75
C ALA A 85 -2.38 8.31 15.12
N THR A 86 -3.34 8.15 16.04
CA THR A 86 -3.10 7.54 17.36
C THR A 86 -2.69 6.07 17.20
N LEU A 87 -3.40 5.29 16.40
CA LEU A 87 -3.06 3.88 16.16
C LEU A 87 -1.67 3.74 15.53
N LEU A 88 -1.39 4.53 14.51
CA LEU A 88 -0.09 4.57 13.83
C LEU A 88 1.04 4.92 14.79
N THR A 89 0.85 5.95 15.61
CA THR A 89 1.82 6.36 16.65
C THR A 89 2.11 5.21 17.59
N ARG A 90 1.07 4.50 18.05
CA ARG A 90 1.23 3.40 19.00
C ARG A 90 2.00 2.22 18.40
N GLU A 91 1.68 1.78 17.18
CA GLU A 91 2.36 0.60 16.61
C GLU A 91 3.76 0.91 16.05
N GLN A 92 4.01 2.13 15.59
CA GLN A 92 5.25 2.47 14.88
C GLN A 92 6.19 3.36 15.70
N GLY A 93 5.67 4.19 16.59
CA GLY A 93 6.44 5.01 17.53
C GLY A 93 6.72 6.46 17.11
N LYS A 94 6.39 6.89 15.88
CA LYS A 94 6.62 8.30 15.50
C LYS A 94 5.73 9.26 16.28
N PRO A 95 6.19 10.51 16.52
CA PRO A 95 5.38 11.51 17.20
C PRO A 95 4.00 11.71 16.55
N LEU A 96 2.98 11.94 17.36
CA LEU A 96 1.59 12.07 16.90
C LEU A 96 1.40 13.14 15.81
N ALA A 97 2.17 14.23 15.86
CA ALA A 97 2.15 15.25 14.82
C ALA A 97 2.63 14.72 13.45
N GLU A 98 3.69 13.89 13.43
CA GLU A 98 4.16 13.24 12.21
C GLU A 98 3.16 12.18 11.72
N ALA A 99 2.53 11.45 12.63
CA ALA A 99 1.48 10.49 12.30
C ALA A 99 0.28 11.18 11.62
N ARG A 100 -0.21 12.31 12.15
CA ARG A 100 -1.26 13.12 11.49
C ARG A 100 -0.85 13.58 10.09
N ALA A 101 0.38 14.06 9.95
CA ALA A 101 0.92 14.45 8.65
C ALA A 101 0.94 13.28 7.66
N GLU A 102 1.32 12.08 8.11
CA GLU A 102 1.26 10.88 7.28
C GLU A 102 -0.17 10.51 6.88
N ILE A 103 -1.14 10.56 7.80
CA ILE A 103 -2.54 10.25 7.47
C ILE A 103 -3.06 11.20 6.40
N ARG A 104 -2.78 12.50 6.51
CA ARG A 104 -3.14 13.48 5.46
C ARG A 104 -2.42 13.22 4.14
N TYR A 105 -1.14 12.86 4.21
CA TYR A 105 -0.35 12.51 3.03
C TYR A 105 -0.89 11.25 2.33
N ALA A 106 -1.24 10.21 3.09
CA ALA A 106 -1.89 8.99 2.60
C ALA A 106 -3.24 9.33 1.96
N ALA A 107 -4.05 10.17 2.62
CA ALA A 107 -5.31 10.66 2.11
C ALA A 107 -5.14 11.33 0.73
N GLY A 108 -4.10 12.14 0.55
CA GLY A 108 -3.77 12.80 -0.72
C GLY A 108 -3.57 11.85 -1.90
N PHE A 109 -3.08 10.62 -1.70
CA PHE A 109 -2.98 9.63 -2.78
C PHE A 109 -4.36 9.16 -3.26
N TYR A 110 -5.32 8.98 -2.35
CA TYR A 110 -6.68 8.61 -2.73
C TYR A 110 -7.37 9.74 -3.50
N GLU A 111 -7.20 11.00 -3.07
CA GLU A 111 -7.68 12.17 -3.82
C GLU A 111 -7.10 12.18 -5.25
N TRP A 112 -5.77 12.14 -5.34
CA TRP A 112 -5.04 12.19 -6.61
C TRP A 112 -5.45 11.07 -7.55
N PHE A 113 -5.48 9.81 -7.09
CA PHE A 113 -5.77 8.70 -7.98
C PHE A 113 -7.26 8.52 -8.28
N ALA A 114 -8.18 9.00 -7.43
CA ALA A 114 -9.58 9.07 -7.81
C ALA A 114 -9.78 9.96 -9.04
N GLU A 115 -9.00 11.04 -9.13
CA GLU A 115 -8.96 11.92 -10.28
C GLU A 115 -8.23 11.32 -11.48
N GLU A 116 -7.05 10.73 -11.28
CA GLU A 116 -6.29 10.11 -12.37
C GLU A 116 -6.99 8.90 -12.98
N GLY A 117 -7.82 8.19 -12.21
CA GLY A 117 -8.64 7.08 -12.72
C GLY A 117 -9.58 7.47 -13.86
N LEU A 118 -9.98 8.74 -13.94
CA LEU A 118 -10.82 9.31 -15.00
C LEU A 118 -10.02 9.69 -16.26
N ARG A 119 -8.68 9.66 -16.19
CA ARG A 119 -7.76 10.21 -17.19
C ARG A 119 -6.86 9.14 -17.82
N ALA A 120 -7.30 7.88 -17.81
CA ALA A 120 -6.60 6.76 -18.45
C ALA A 120 -6.74 6.77 -19.98
N TYR A 121 -6.30 7.86 -20.62
CA TYR A 121 -6.45 8.08 -22.07
C TYR A 121 -5.57 7.13 -22.90
N GLY A 122 -6.14 6.69 -24.01
CA GLY A 122 -5.42 6.07 -25.12
C GLY A 122 -5.04 7.11 -26.19
N GLU A 123 -4.44 6.65 -27.28
CA GLU A 123 -3.97 7.51 -28.38
C GLU A 123 -4.43 6.97 -29.74
N THR A 124 -4.55 7.88 -30.70
CA THR A 124 -4.66 7.55 -32.12
C THR A 124 -3.37 7.93 -32.81
N ILE A 125 -2.76 7.00 -33.55
CA ILE A 125 -1.44 7.18 -34.15
C ILE A 125 -1.57 7.05 -35.67
N PRO A 126 -0.99 7.98 -36.47
CA PRO A 126 -0.96 7.85 -37.93
C PRO A 126 -0.34 6.52 -38.36
N SER A 127 -1.02 5.78 -39.22
CA SER A 127 -0.47 4.55 -39.78
C SER A 127 0.44 4.88 -40.97
N PRO A 128 1.60 4.22 -41.11
CA PRO A 128 2.40 4.31 -42.33
C PRO A 128 1.76 3.58 -43.51
N PHE A 129 0.70 2.78 -43.29
CA PHE A 129 0.01 2.03 -44.31
C PHE A 129 -1.38 2.62 -44.60
N ALA A 130 -1.69 2.82 -45.88
CA ALA A 130 -3.00 3.32 -46.30
C ALA A 130 -4.13 2.37 -45.87
N GLY A 131 -5.28 2.94 -45.49
CA GLY A 131 -6.45 2.16 -45.05
C GLY A 131 -6.38 1.63 -43.62
N HIS A 132 -5.25 1.80 -42.91
CA HIS A 132 -5.08 1.30 -41.54
C HIS A 132 -5.28 2.40 -40.49
N ARG A 133 -5.59 2.01 -39.25
CA ARG A 133 -5.68 2.88 -38.07
C ARG A 133 -4.91 2.23 -36.93
N VAL A 134 -4.18 3.03 -36.16
CA VAL A 134 -3.48 2.57 -34.95
C VAL A 134 -4.15 3.25 -33.76
N LEU A 135 -4.63 2.45 -32.82
CA LEU A 135 -5.31 2.88 -31.60
C LEU A 135 -4.61 2.24 -30.41
N THR A 136 -4.42 2.98 -29.32
CA THR A 136 -3.93 2.44 -28.05
C THR A 136 -4.99 2.61 -26.97
N PHE A 137 -5.00 1.70 -25.99
CA PHE A 137 -5.90 1.74 -24.84
C PHE A 137 -5.11 1.41 -23.56
N ARG A 138 -5.55 1.94 -22.42
CA ARG A 138 -4.99 1.59 -21.10
C ARG A 138 -6.01 0.77 -20.32
N GLN A 139 -5.62 -0.42 -19.88
CA GLN A 139 -6.47 -1.35 -19.13
C GLN A 139 -5.77 -1.80 -17.84
N PRO A 140 -6.51 -2.15 -16.77
CA PRO A 140 -5.92 -2.67 -15.55
C PRO A 140 -5.17 -3.97 -15.82
N VAL A 141 -4.03 -4.13 -15.15
CA VAL A 141 -3.15 -5.29 -15.35
C VAL A 141 -3.73 -6.59 -14.79
N GLY A 142 -4.65 -6.52 -13.82
CA GLY A 142 -5.28 -7.69 -13.20
C GLY A 142 -5.20 -7.66 -11.68
N VAL A 143 -5.01 -8.85 -11.09
CA VAL A 143 -4.71 -8.99 -9.66
C VAL A 143 -3.30 -8.43 -9.40
N GLY A 144 -3.22 -7.47 -8.50
CA GLY A 144 -1.97 -6.92 -7.99
C GLY A 144 -1.68 -7.38 -6.57
N ALA A 145 -0.40 -7.50 -6.24
CA ALA A 145 0.06 -7.70 -4.88
C ALA A 145 0.90 -6.51 -4.42
N ALA A 146 0.87 -6.22 -3.13
CA ALA A 146 1.82 -5.29 -2.52
C ALA A 146 2.36 -5.81 -1.20
N ILE A 147 3.64 -5.48 -0.98
CA ILE A 147 4.34 -5.76 0.26
C ILE A 147 4.90 -4.42 0.74
N THR A 148 4.48 -3.97 1.92
CA THR A 148 4.78 -2.63 2.45
C THR A 148 5.61 -2.68 3.74
N PRO A 149 6.51 -1.71 3.94
CA PRO A 149 7.36 -1.63 5.12
C PRO A 149 6.62 -0.98 6.30
N TRP A 150 7.28 -0.95 7.45
CA TRP A 150 6.75 -0.40 8.70
C TRP A 150 6.87 1.12 8.85
N ASN A 151 7.79 1.77 8.13
CA ASN A 151 8.18 3.15 8.44
C ASN A 151 7.12 4.20 8.10
N PHE A 152 6.27 3.95 7.12
CA PHE A 152 5.10 4.76 6.77
C PHE A 152 3.91 3.83 6.51
N PRO A 153 3.31 3.28 7.58
CA PRO A 153 2.39 2.15 7.50
C PRO A 153 1.04 2.52 6.88
N SER A 154 0.70 3.80 6.74
CA SER A 154 -0.49 4.25 6.00
C SER A 154 -0.10 4.70 4.58
N ALA A 155 0.89 5.58 4.45
CA ALA A 155 1.21 6.19 3.16
C ALA A 155 1.82 5.20 2.15
N MET A 156 2.60 4.20 2.58
CA MET A 156 3.13 3.19 1.67
C MET A 156 2.03 2.31 1.07
N ILE A 157 0.95 2.09 1.82
CA ILE A 157 -0.22 1.36 1.33
C ILE A 157 -1.00 2.24 0.36
N ALA A 158 -1.35 3.47 0.76
CA ALA A 158 -2.15 4.38 -0.05
C ALA A 158 -1.52 4.63 -1.44
N ARG A 159 -0.20 4.81 -1.49
CA ARG A 159 0.58 4.97 -2.74
C ARG A 159 0.46 3.83 -3.73
N LYS A 160 0.09 2.62 -3.27
CA LYS A 160 -0.03 1.42 -4.10
C LYS A 160 -1.49 1.03 -4.32
N LEU A 161 -2.31 1.11 -3.28
CA LEU A 161 -3.72 0.75 -3.32
C LEU A 161 -4.55 1.77 -4.12
N ALA A 162 -4.35 3.07 -3.90
CA ALA A 162 -5.12 4.12 -4.58
C ALA A 162 -5.04 4.04 -6.12
N PRO A 163 -3.85 3.93 -6.75
CA PRO A 163 -3.78 3.75 -8.19
C PRO A 163 -4.39 2.42 -8.65
N ALA A 164 -4.21 1.34 -7.89
CA ALA A 164 -4.75 0.03 -8.24
C ALA A 164 -6.28 0.05 -8.31
N LEU A 165 -6.93 0.61 -7.28
CA LEU A 165 -8.38 0.78 -7.25
C LEU A 165 -8.87 1.69 -8.38
N ALA A 166 -8.18 2.82 -8.60
CA ALA A 166 -8.57 3.80 -9.63
C ALA A 166 -8.62 3.20 -11.05
N VAL A 167 -7.63 2.37 -11.40
CA VAL A 167 -7.58 1.74 -12.74
C VAL A 167 -8.40 0.45 -12.84
N GLY A 168 -8.91 -0.09 -11.73
CA GLY A 168 -9.75 -1.29 -11.72
C GLY A 168 -8.99 -2.60 -11.48
N CYS A 169 -7.84 -2.57 -10.82
CA CYS A 169 -7.16 -3.77 -10.32
C CYS A 169 -7.76 -4.19 -8.96
N THR A 170 -7.69 -5.50 -8.67
CA THR A 170 -7.86 -6.04 -7.32
C THR A 170 -6.49 -6.18 -6.65
N PHE A 171 -6.45 -6.22 -5.32
CA PHE A 171 -5.24 -5.93 -4.57
C PHE A 171 -5.09 -6.77 -3.30
N VAL A 172 -4.01 -7.57 -3.24
CA VAL A 172 -3.64 -8.36 -2.06
C VAL A 172 -2.44 -7.71 -1.37
N LEU A 173 -2.64 -7.22 -0.15
CA LEU A 173 -1.64 -6.50 0.63
C LEU A 173 -1.05 -7.38 1.74
N LYS A 174 0.28 -7.49 1.80
CA LYS A 174 1.01 -7.97 2.97
C LYS A 174 1.71 -6.79 3.67
N PRO A 175 1.20 -6.27 4.80
CA PRO A 175 1.91 -5.26 5.57
C PRO A 175 3.12 -5.86 6.30
N SER A 176 3.95 -4.98 6.87
CA SER A 176 4.96 -5.40 7.85
C SER A 176 4.26 -5.88 9.12
N GLU A 177 4.79 -6.96 9.69
CA GLU A 177 4.45 -7.53 10.98
C GLU A 177 4.65 -6.56 12.15
N LEU A 178 5.49 -5.54 12.00
CA LEU A 178 5.71 -4.53 13.04
C LEU A 178 4.58 -3.50 13.11
N THR A 179 3.88 -3.27 12.00
CA THR A 179 2.84 -2.22 11.91
C THR A 179 1.62 -2.67 11.09
N PRO A 180 0.99 -3.82 11.39
CA PRO A 180 -0.13 -4.32 10.61
C PRO A 180 -1.45 -3.61 10.94
N LEU A 181 -1.56 -2.94 12.09
CA LEU A 181 -2.84 -2.41 12.58
C LEU A 181 -3.33 -1.24 11.72
N SER A 182 -2.43 -0.39 11.22
CA SER A 182 -2.76 0.65 10.22
C SER A 182 -3.34 0.05 8.94
N ALA A 183 -2.83 -1.09 8.48
CA ALA A 183 -3.33 -1.76 7.29
C ALA A 183 -4.73 -2.38 7.51
N LEU A 184 -4.96 -2.95 8.69
CA LEU A 184 -6.26 -3.51 9.08
C LEU A 184 -7.30 -2.40 9.29
N ALA A 185 -6.91 -1.27 9.88
CA ALA A 185 -7.76 -0.08 9.96
C ALA A 185 -8.17 0.41 8.56
N LEU A 186 -7.25 0.42 7.61
CA LEU A 186 -7.56 0.75 6.21
C LEU A 186 -8.57 -0.24 5.59
N ALA A 187 -8.48 -1.54 5.88
CA ALA A 187 -9.46 -2.51 5.38
C ALA A 187 -10.88 -2.20 5.88
N LYS A 188 -11.04 -1.77 7.14
CA LYS A 188 -12.33 -1.26 7.64
C LYS A 188 -12.81 -0.04 6.85
N LEU A 189 -11.92 0.88 6.51
CA LEU A 189 -12.27 2.04 5.68
C LEU A 189 -12.64 1.63 4.24
N CYS A 190 -12.02 0.59 3.68
CA CYS A 190 -12.40 0.03 2.38
C CYS A 190 -13.83 -0.53 2.41
N GLU A 191 -14.20 -1.27 3.45
CA GLU A 191 -15.57 -1.76 3.62
C GLU A 191 -16.57 -0.59 3.69
N GLU A 192 -16.29 0.39 4.55
CA GLU A 192 -17.16 1.55 4.71
C GLU A 192 -17.25 2.42 3.43
N ALA A 193 -16.17 2.48 2.64
CA ALA A 193 -16.17 3.18 1.36
C ALA A 193 -16.96 2.46 0.26
N GLY A 194 -17.40 1.23 0.50
CA GLY A 194 -18.11 0.41 -0.48
C GLY A 194 -17.18 -0.26 -1.50
N VAL A 195 -15.92 -0.52 -1.13
CA VAL A 195 -15.05 -1.39 -1.92
C VAL A 195 -15.67 -2.80 -1.94
N PRO A 196 -15.94 -3.38 -3.13
CA PRO A 196 -16.57 -4.70 -3.19
C PRO A 196 -15.70 -5.79 -2.55
N LYS A 197 -16.35 -6.82 -1.99
CA LYS A 197 -15.66 -8.01 -1.47
C LYS A 197 -14.74 -8.62 -2.52
N GLY A 198 -13.59 -9.13 -2.07
CA GLY A 198 -12.53 -9.67 -2.91
C GLY A 198 -11.62 -8.62 -3.56
N VAL A 199 -12.02 -7.35 -3.67
CA VAL A 199 -11.18 -6.32 -4.32
C VAL A 199 -9.94 -6.00 -3.50
N VAL A 200 -10.03 -6.04 -2.17
CA VAL A 200 -8.92 -5.80 -1.26
C VAL A 200 -8.81 -6.96 -0.27
N SER A 201 -7.59 -7.40 0.00
CA SER A 201 -7.24 -8.28 1.12
C SER A 201 -6.02 -7.71 1.85
N VAL A 202 -5.95 -7.90 3.17
CA VAL A 202 -4.84 -7.52 4.04
C VAL A 202 -4.40 -8.73 4.85
N LEU A 203 -3.13 -9.12 4.68
CA LEU A 203 -2.54 -10.36 5.16
C LEU A 203 -1.41 -10.09 6.18
N PRO A 204 -1.71 -9.76 7.44
CA PRO A 204 -0.70 -9.70 8.50
C PRO A 204 -0.07 -11.08 8.67
N THR A 205 1.26 -11.14 8.76
CA THR A 205 1.97 -12.40 8.88
C THR A 205 3.40 -12.19 9.36
N THR A 206 3.87 -13.07 10.26
CA THR A 206 5.30 -13.18 10.59
C THR A 206 6.03 -14.11 9.60
N ASN A 207 5.29 -14.96 8.88
CA ASN A 207 5.78 -15.87 7.86
C ASN A 207 5.90 -15.19 6.48
N ALA A 208 6.62 -14.08 6.43
CA ALA A 208 6.72 -13.22 5.23
C ALA A 208 7.24 -13.95 3.97
N VAL A 209 8.06 -14.98 4.14
CA VAL A 209 8.61 -15.78 3.03
C VAL A 209 7.52 -16.60 2.36
N GLU A 210 6.76 -17.41 3.11
CA GLU A 210 5.74 -18.29 2.54
C GLU A 210 4.62 -17.51 1.84
N VAL A 211 4.14 -16.44 2.48
CA VAL A 211 3.14 -15.55 1.87
C VAL A 211 3.73 -14.84 0.65
N GLY A 212 4.99 -14.40 0.71
CA GLY A 212 5.70 -13.81 -0.42
C GLY A 212 5.85 -14.77 -1.61
N GLU A 213 6.11 -16.05 -1.36
CA GLU A 213 6.20 -17.09 -2.38
C GLU A 213 4.87 -17.33 -3.09
N VAL A 214 3.75 -17.31 -2.38
CA VAL A 214 2.42 -17.36 -3.03
C VAL A 214 2.22 -16.17 -3.96
N LEU A 215 2.46 -14.95 -3.46
CA LEU A 215 2.25 -13.72 -4.24
C LEU A 215 3.19 -13.60 -5.44
N THR A 216 4.41 -14.14 -5.34
CA THR A 216 5.42 -14.11 -6.42
C THR A 216 5.32 -15.31 -7.37
N GLY A 217 4.78 -16.44 -6.92
CA GLY A 217 4.63 -17.67 -7.73
C GLY A 217 3.31 -17.77 -8.49
N ASP A 218 2.21 -17.22 -7.96
CA ASP A 218 0.89 -17.36 -8.59
C ASP A 218 0.78 -16.53 -9.88
N ALA A 219 0.58 -17.19 -11.03
CA ALA A 219 0.52 -16.56 -12.35
C ALA A 219 -0.68 -15.61 -12.54
N ARG A 220 -1.70 -15.68 -11.68
CA ARG A 220 -2.85 -14.77 -11.69
C ARG A 220 -2.49 -13.40 -11.12
N VAL A 221 -1.53 -13.35 -10.19
CA VAL A 221 -0.92 -12.08 -9.76
C VAL A 221 -0.04 -11.57 -10.90
N ARG A 222 -0.44 -10.44 -11.51
CA ARG A 222 0.21 -9.88 -12.71
C ARG A 222 1.16 -8.74 -12.41
N THR A 223 1.06 -8.14 -11.22
CA THR A 223 1.97 -7.09 -10.76
C THR A 223 2.29 -7.24 -9.28
N LEU A 224 3.54 -6.96 -8.90
CA LEU A 224 3.96 -6.84 -7.50
C LEU A 224 4.55 -5.45 -7.27
N SER A 225 4.07 -4.74 -6.26
CA SER A 225 4.63 -3.47 -5.81
C SER A 225 5.23 -3.62 -4.42
N PHE A 226 6.55 -3.45 -4.30
CA PHE A 226 7.28 -3.62 -3.05
C PHE A 226 7.96 -2.32 -2.65
N THR A 227 7.95 -2.05 -1.35
CA THR A 227 8.85 -1.06 -0.75
C THR A 227 9.56 -1.69 0.44
N GLY A 228 10.88 -1.56 0.51
CA GLY A 228 11.67 -2.13 1.58
C GLY A 228 13.15 -2.22 1.25
N SER A 229 13.85 -3.22 1.81
CA SER A 229 15.29 -3.33 1.63
C SER A 229 15.67 -3.81 0.22
N THR A 230 16.82 -3.34 -0.27
CA THR A 230 17.36 -3.76 -1.58
C THR A 230 17.59 -5.27 -1.65
N ALA A 231 17.99 -5.90 -0.53
CA ALA A 231 18.20 -7.35 -0.46
C ALA A 231 16.91 -8.14 -0.70
N VAL A 232 15.80 -7.75 -0.06
CA VAL A 232 14.50 -8.37 -0.28
C VAL A 232 13.97 -8.06 -1.68
N GLY A 233 14.13 -6.82 -2.14
CA GLY A 233 13.74 -6.41 -3.50
C GLY A 233 14.37 -7.27 -4.60
N LYS A 234 15.67 -7.59 -4.47
CA LYS A 234 16.36 -8.50 -5.41
C LYS A 234 15.80 -9.92 -5.39
N LYS A 235 15.46 -10.45 -4.21
CA LYS A 235 14.83 -11.78 -4.07
C LYS A 235 13.45 -11.80 -4.72
N LEU A 236 12.63 -10.79 -4.46
CA LEU A 236 11.29 -10.65 -5.06
C LEU A 236 11.37 -10.48 -6.59
N TYR A 237 12.33 -9.70 -7.08
CA TYR A 237 12.58 -9.54 -8.52
C TYR A 237 12.89 -10.89 -9.18
N ALA A 238 13.81 -11.67 -8.59
CA ALA A 238 14.15 -13.00 -9.10
C ALA A 238 12.95 -13.95 -9.06
N ALA A 239 12.17 -13.97 -7.96
CA ALA A 239 11.00 -14.82 -7.82
C ALA A 239 9.91 -14.50 -8.88
N CYS A 240 9.67 -13.22 -9.16
CA CYS A 240 8.68 -12.79 -10.16
C CYS A 240 9.09 -13.05 -11.62
N ALA A 241 10.36 -13.37 -11.89
CA ALA A 241 10.83 -13.68 -13.24
C ALA A 241 10.16 -14.94 -13.81
N SER A 242 9.80 -15.90 -12.94
CA SER A 242 9.15 -17.17 -13.32
C SER A 242 7.83 -16.98 -14.08
N THR A 243 7.10 -15.89 -13.83
CA THR A 243 5.84 -15.56 -14.52
C THR A 243 5.86 -14.19 -15.18
N VAL A 244 7.04 -13.56 -15.30
CA VAL A 244 7.26 -12.25 -15.95
C VAL A 244 6.29 -11.17 -15.45
N LYS A 245 6.08 -11.08 -14.13
CA LYS A 245 5.16 -10.07 -13.55
C LYS A 245 5.71 -8.66 -13.73
N LYS A 246 4.82 -7.68 -13.83
CA LYS A 246 5.20 -6.26 -13.72
C LYS A 246 5.66 -5.96 -12.29
N LEU A 247 6.76 -5.21 -12.15
CA LEU A 247 7.35 -4.89 -10.85
C LEU A 247 7.44 -3.39 -10.63
N GLY A 248 7.10 -2.95 -9.42
CA GLY A 248 7.44 -1.62 -8.91
C GLY A 248 8.21 -1.78 -7.60
N LEU A 249 9.46 -1.35 -7.57
CA LEU A 249 10.38 -1.54 -6.44
C LEU A 249 10.91 -0.19 -5.96
N GLU A 250 10.59 0.16 -4.72
CA GLU A 250 11.19 1.30 -4.01
C GLU A 250 12.10 0.73 -2.92
N LEU A 251 13.42 0.88 -3.09
CA LEU A 251 14.42 0.16 -2.29
C LEU A 251 15.21 1.11 -1.37
N GLY A 252 16.29 0.60 -0.76
CA GLY A 252 17.15 1.42 0.09
C GLY A 252 17.91 2.49 -0.71
N GLY A 253 18.01 3.68 -0.14
CA GLY A 253 18.82 4.79 -0.64
C GLY A 253 19.98 5.14 0.29
N ASN A 254 20.88 5.99 -0.19
CA ASN A 254 21.91 6.67 0.60
C ASN A 254 21.96 8.13 0.13
N ALA A 255 21.11 8.98 0.71
CA ALA A 255 20.78 10.29 0.13
C ALA A 255 21.75 11.37 0.62
N PRO A 256 22.65 11.90 -0.23
CA PRO A 256 23.52 13.00 0.16
C PRO A 256 22.73 14.31 0.32
N PHE A 257 23.11 15.13 1.29
CA PHE A 257 22.62 16.50 1.46
C PHE A 257 23.80 17.46 1.27
N LEU A 258 23.77 18.26 0.20
CA LEU A 258 24.88 19.12 -0.20
C LEU A 258 24.56 20.57 0.13
N VAL A 259 25.47 21.22 0.86
CA VAL A 259 25.43 22.67 1.15
C VAL A 259 26.64 23.30 0.48
N PHE A 260 26.41 24.23 -0.44
CA PHE A 260 27.45 24.94 -1.18
C PHE A 260 27.77 26.29 -0.52
N ASP A 261 28.87 26.92 -0.93
CA ASP A 261 29.38 28.16 -0.32
C ASP A 261 28.41 29.36 -0.47
N ASP A 262 27.52 29.31 -1.46
CA ASP A 262 26.51 30.34 -1.73
C ASP A 262 25.12 30.02 -1.14
N ALA A 263 25.01 28.96 -0.33
CA ALA A 263 23.76 28.58 0.30
C ALA A 263 23.37 29.53 1.44
N ASP A 264 22.06 29.76 1.57
CA ASP A 264 21.48 30.29 2.80
C ASP A 264 21.63 29.22 3.91
N LEU A 265 22.54 29.48 4.85
CA LEU A 265 22.92 28.52 5.88
C LEU A 265 21.78 28.23 6.86
N ASP A 266 20.97 29.21 7.22
CA ASP A 266 19.85 29.01 8.15
C ASP A 266 18.78 28.13 7.49
N ALA A 267 18.45 28.40 6.23
CA ALA A 267 17.54 27.56 5.45
C ALA A 267 18.09 26.14 5.24
N ALA A 268 19.40 26.00 5.02
CA ALA A 268 20.04 24.69 4.88
C ALA A 268 19.98 23.87 6.17
N VAL A 269 20.18 24.51 7.33
CA VAL A 269 20.06 23.86 8.65
C VAL A 269 18.62 23.39 8.89
N ASP A 270 17.62 24.25 8.67
CA ASP A 270 16.21 23.88 8.83
C ASP A 270 15.83 22.69 7.92
N GLY A 271 16.27 22.74 6.65
CA GLY A 271 16.06 21.66 5.70
C GLY A 271 16.72 20.35 6.13
N LEU A 272 17.97 20.42 6.61
CA LEU A 272 18.71 19.25 7.09
C LEU A 272 18.06 18.62 8.32
N MET A 273 17.59 19.44 9.27
CA MET A 273 16.93 18.94 10.48
C MET A 273 15.69 18.10 10.13
N ILE A 274 14.86 18.58 9.20
CA ILE A 274 13.70 17.83 8.72
C ILE A 274 14.14 16.59 7.92
N ALA A 275 15.07 16.74 6.99
CA ALA A 275 15.51 15.65 6.12
C ALA A 275 16.20 14.51 6.88
N LYS A 276 16.92 14.81 7.97
CA LYS A 276 17.66 13.82 8.76
C LYS A 276 16.84 13.22 9.89
N LEU A 277 16.05 14.02 10.62
CA LEU A 277 15.49 13.59 11.91
C LEU A 277 14.02 13.21 11.86
N ARG A 278 13.27 13.56 10.81
CA ARG A 278 11.88 13.12 10.63
C ARG A 278 11.79 11.60 10.74
N ASN A 279 10.79 11.10 11.47
CA ASN A 279 10.58 9.68 11.75
C ASN A 279 11.78 9.02 12.47
N GLY A 280 12.51 9.78 13.28
CA GLY A 280 13.77 9.33 13.91
C GLY A 280 14.87 9.01 12.90
N GLY A 281 14.82 9.61 11.70
CA GLY A 281 15.71 9.31 10.58
C GLY A 281 15.42 8.01 9.84
N GLN A 282 14.32 7.32 10.18
CA GLN A 282 13.96 6.02 9.63
C GLN A 282 13.11 6.16 8.36
N THR A 283 13.63 6.90 7.37
CA THR A 283 12.95 7.10 6.09
C THR A 283 13.89 6.75 4.94
N CYS A 284 13.37 6.19 3.84
CA CYS A 284 14.18 5.84 2.68
C CYS A 284 14.83 7.05 1.98
N VAL A 285 14.31 8.25 2.25
CA VAL A 285 14.80 9.53 1.71
C VAL A 285 15.52 10.37 2.76
N ALA A 286 15.84 9.80 3.93
CA ALA A 286 16.55 10.54 4.97
C ALA A 286 17.97 10.88 4.49
N ALA A 287 18.42 12.10 4.80
CA ALA A 287 19.79 12.53 4.52
C ALA A 287 20.80 11.61 5.22
N ASN A 288 21.90 11.24 4.57
CA ASN A 288 22.96 10.39 5.10
C ASN A 288 24.36 10.83 4.65
#